data_AF-A0A433V050-F1
#
_entry.id   AF-A0A433V050-F1
#
_cell.length_a   1.000
_cell.length_b   1.000
_cell.length_c   1.000
_cell.angle_alpha   90.00
_cell.angle_beta   90.00
_cell.angle_gamma   90.00
#
_symmetry.space_group_name_H-M   'P 1'
#
loop_
_entity.id
_entity.type
_entity.pdbx_description
1 polymer ?
#
loop_
_entity_poly.entity_id
_entity_poly.type
_entity_poly.pdbx_seq_one_letter_code
_entity_poly.pdbx_strand_id
1 'polypeptide(L)' 'MEVLNGVYSPFQLAEMVDKEQIINQSKFLLKLTYDYSIKELAGVIDDYLTQLPGGENWKLGKR' A
#
# COMPACT_ATOMS: atom_id res chain seq x y z
N MET A 1 5.27 -12.89 5.29
CA MET A 1 3.80 -12.84 5.47
C MET A 1 3.20 -12.91 4.08
N GLU A 2 2.32 -13.88 3.83
CA GLU A 2 1.67 -14.07 2.53
C GLU A 2 0.36 -13.27 2.49
N VAL A 3 -0.10 -12.90 1.29
CA VAL A 3 -1.36 -12.15 1.12
C VAL A 3 -2.51 -12.98 1.67
N LEU A 4 -3.32 -12.37 2.54
CA LEU A 4 -4.46 -13.02 3.21
C LEU A 4 -4.08 -14.37 3.86
N ASN A 5 -2.90 -14.46 4.49
CA ASN A 5 -2.38 -15.69 5.11
C ASN A 5 -2.29 -16.90 4.16
N GLY A 6 -1.99 -16.65 2.89
CA GLY A 6 -1.77 -17.71 1.90
C GLY A 6 -3.06 -18.31 1.32
N VAL A 7 -4.22 -17.70 1.59
CA VAL A 7 -5.52 -18.11 1.00
C VAL A 7 -5.49 -18.02 -0.53
N TYR A 8 -4.71 -17.09 -1.10
CA TYR A 8 -4.55 -16.93 -2.54
C TYR A 8 -3.16 -17.36 -3.00
N SER A 9 -3.11 -18.21 -4.02
CA SER A 9 -1.88 -18.54 -4.75
C SER A 9 -1.37 -17.34 -5.57
N PRO A 10 -0.09 -17.32 -5.97
CA PRO A 10 0.46 -16.27 -6.83
C PRO A 10 -0.30 -16.07 -8.15
N PHE A 11 -0.84 -17.15 -8.74
CA PHE A 11 -1.63 -17.06 -9.97
C PHE A 11 -2.99 -16.38 -9.74
N GLN A 12 -3.68 -16.74 -8.66
CA GLN A 12 -4.95 -16.09 -8.29
C GLN A 12 -4.72 -14.61 -7.97
N LEU A 13 -3.63 -14.27 -7.27
CA LEU A 13 -3.28 -12.88 -7.03
C LEU A 13 -3.04 -12.13 -8.34
N ALA A 14 -2.34 -12.73 -9.31
CA ALA A 14 -2.07 -12.09 -10.61
C ALA A 14 -3.35 -11.83 -11.43
N GLU A 15 -4.40 -12.62 -11.23
CA GLU A 15 -5.72 -12.39 -11.85
C GLU A 15 -6.56 -11.34 -11.11
N MET A 16 -6.39 -11.23 -9.79
CA MET A 16 -7.18 -10.33 -8.93
C MET A 16 -6.63 -8.91 -8.85
N VAL A 17 -5.32 -8.72 -9.10
CA VAL A 17 -4.67 -7.42 -8.92
C VAL A 17 -4.33 -6.73 -10.24
N ASP A 18 -4.50 -5.42 -10.25
CA ASP A 18 -3.93 -4.58 -11.30
C ASP A 18 -2.42 -4.36 -11.02
N LYS A 19 -1.58 -5.03 -11.81
CA LYS A 19 -0.13 -4.93 -11.69
C LYS A 19 0.40 -3.52 -12.00
N GLU A 20 -0.19 -2.80 -12.95
CA GLU A 20 0.24 -1.44 -13.27
C GLU A 20 -0.09 -0.50 -12.11
N GLN A 21 -1.27 -0.65 -11.51
CA GLN A 21 -1.65 0.10 -10.33
C GLN A 21 -0.64 -0.13 -9.19
N ILE A 22 -0.30 -1.39 -8.86
CA ILE A 22 0.68 -1.71 -7.81
C ILE A 22 2.04 -1.06 -8.08
N ILE A 23 2.53 -1.15 -9.32
CA ILE A 23 3.81 -0.56 -9.71
C ILE A 23 3.77 0.96 -9.55
N ASN A 24 2.68 1.61 -9.98
CA ASN A 24 2.53 3.06 -9.88
C ASN A 24 2.47 3.53 -8.42
N GLN A 25 1.71 2.86 -7.56
CA GLN A 25 1.69 3.18 -6.13
C GLN A 25 3.05 2.94 -5.46
N SER A 26 3.76 1.87 -5.85
CA SER A 26 5.11 1.59 -5.34
C SER A 26 6.11 2.69 -5.73
N LYS A 27 6.05 3.15 -6.98
CA LYS A 27 6.90 4.28 -7.45
C LYS A 27 6.55 5.57 -6.72
N PHE A 28 5.27 5.84 -6.46
CA PHE A 28 4.85 7.00 -5.70
C PHE A 28 5.39 6.97 -4.27
N LEU A 29 5.22 5.85 -3.55
CA LEU A 29 5.77 5.66 -2.22
C LEU A 29 7.30 5.83 -2.18
N LEU A 30 8.01 5.29 -3.19
CA LEU A 30 9.45 5.48 -3.31
C LEU A 30 9.80 6.95 -3.52
N LYS A 31 9.05 7.68 -4.35
CA LYS A 31 9.24 9.12 -4.58
C LYS A 31 9.13 9.93 -3.28
N LEU A 32 8.20 9.57 -2.39
CA LEU A 32 8.07 10.23 -1.09
C LEU A 32 9.36 10.18 -0.26
N THR A 33 10.15 9.10 -0.39
CA THR A 33 11.43 8.95 0.33
C THR A 33 12.51 9.94 -0.12
N TYR A 34 12.37 10.49 -1.33
CA TYR A 34 13.25 11.53 -1.87
C TYR A 34 12.70 12.93 -1.58
N ASP A 35 11.37 13.08 -1.56
CA ASP A 35 10.71 14.38 -1.42
C ASP A 35 10.54 14.84 0.04
N TYR A 36 10.49 13.91 1.01
CA TYR A 36 10.21 14.22 2.41
C TYR A 36 11.34 13.83 3.35
N SER A 37 11.49 14.62 4.42
CA SER A 37 12.45 14.29 5.48
C SER A 37 11.99 13.09 6.30
N ILE A 38 12.94 12.43 7.01
CA ILE A 38 12.64 11.30 7.89
C ILE A 38 11.55 11.64 8.94
N LYS A 39 11.47 12.90 9.38
CA LYS A 39 10.50 13.35 10.38
C LYS A 39 9.07 13.45 9.83
N GLU A 40 8.93 13.73 8.53
CA GLU A 40 7.64 13.94 7.87
C GLU A 40 7.17 12.69 7.13
N LEU A 41 8.11 11.86 6.68
CA LEU A 41 7.87 10.72 5.80
C LEU A 41 6.80 9.77 6.34
N ALA A 42 6.86 9.43 7.63
CA ALA A 42 5.88 8.52 8.24
C ALA A 42 4.45 9.07 8.15
N GLY A 43 4.25 10.36 8.44
CA GLY A 43 2.92 10.97 8.38
C GLY A 43 2.37 11.07 6.96
N VAL A 44 3.23 11.35 5.98
CA VAL A 44 2.83 11.43 4.56
C VAL A 44 2.51 10.06 3.99
N ILE A 45 3.29 9.03 4.35
CA ILE A 45 2.99 7.65 3.97
C ILE A 45 1.66 7.22 4.59
N ASP A 46 1.43 7.46 5.88
CA ASP A 46 0.18 7.10 6.55
C ASP A 46 -1.02 7.77 5.87
N ASP A 47 -0.95 9.09 5.62
CA ASP A 47 -2.01 9.83 4.94
C ASP A 47 -2.33 9.22 3.57
N TYR A 48 -1.30 8.97 2.76
CA TYR A 48 -1.47 8.37 1.44
C TYR A 48 -2.05 6.94 1.51
N LEU A 49 -1.59 6.11 2.44
CA LEU A 49 -2.12 4.75 2.62
C LEU A 49 -3.60 4.78 3.02
N THR A 50 -4.05 5.78 3.80
CA THR A 50 -5.48 5.90 4.13
C THR A 50 -6.37 6.24 2.94
N GLN A 51 -5.80 6.80 1.87
CA GLN A 51 -6.51 7.15 0.64
C GLN A 51 -6.64 5.96 -0.34
N LEU A 52 -5.91 4.86 -0.10
CA LEU A 52 -6.00 3.65 -0.91
C LEU A 52 -7.28 2.86 -0.57
N PRO A 53 -7.80 2.02 -1.49
CA PRO A 53 -8.93 1.16 -1.20
C PRO A 53 -8.70 0.31 0.06
N GLY A 54 -9.60 0.42 1.03
CA GLY A 54 -9.48 -0.25 2.34
C GLY A 54 -8.67 0.52 3.40
N GLY A 55 -8.03 1.64 3.05
CA GLY A 55 -7.25 2.48 3.96
C GLY A 55 -8.05 3.10 5.11
N GLU A 56 -9.37 3.29 4.92
CA GLU A 56 -10.28 3.71 5.99
C GLU A 56 -10.30 2.72 7.17
N ASN A 57 -10.17 1.41 6.91
CA ASN A 57 -10.11 0.41 7.97
C ASN A 57 -8.83 0.57 8.81
N TRP A 58 -7.73 0.94 8.18
CA TRP A 58 -6.46 1.20 8.87
C TRP A 58 -6.53 2.45 9.74
N LYS A 59 -7.18 3.52 9.24
CA LYS A 59 -7.46 4.73 10.03
C LYS A 59 -8.27 4.45 11.30
N LEU A 60 -9.16 3.46 11.24
CA LEU A 60 -10.00 3.03 12.35
C LEU A 60 -9.35 1.97 13.25
N GLY A 61 -8.11 1.55 12.96
CA GLY A 61 -7.42 0.47 13.68
C GLY A 61 -8.12 -0.89 13.57
N LYS A 62 -8.98 -1.07 12.57
CA LYS A 62 -9.73 -2.30 12.33
C LYS A 62 -8.86 -3.25 11.51
N ARG A 63 -8.59 -4.44 12.08
CA ARG A 63 -7.92 -5.55 11.40
C ARG A 63 -8.88 -6.32 10.52
#